data_AF-A0A4Y2LWF8-F1
#
_entry.id   AF-A0A4Y2LWF8-F1
#
_cell.length_a   1.000
_cell.length_b   1.000
_cell.length_c   1.000
_cell.angle_alpha   90.00
_cell.angle_beta   90.00
_cell.angle_gamma   90.00
#
_symmetry.space_group_name_H-M   'P 1'
#
loop_
_entity.id
_entity.type
_entity.pdbx_description
1 polymer ?
#
loop_
_entity_poly.entity_id
_entity_poly.type
_entity_poly.pdbx_seq_one_letter_code
_entity_poly.pdbx_strand_id
1 'polypeptide(L)'
;MPNFDSSNPSKYIMYYDANYLYGWAMSRALPLENFQWESPELWDEERIMQIPDEGETGFIFEVDLEYPKEIHDIHNCLPVAAEKLKTDKSIPFN
;
A
#
# COMPACT_ATOMS: atom_id res chain seq x y z
N MET A 1 26.75 26.57 -0.93
CA MET A 1 27.29 25.21 -0.72
C MET A 1 28.47 25.02 -1.67
N PRO A 2 29.68 24.71 -1.18
CA PRO A 2 30.91 24.81 -1.98
C PRO A 2 31.04 23.82 -3.17
N ASN A 3 30.12 22.86 -3.34
CA ASN A 3 30.11 21.90 -4.45
C ASN A 3 28.74 21.80 -5.15
N PHE A 4 27.92 22.85 -5.11
CA PHE A 4 26.62 22.86 -5.78
C PHE A 4 26.80 23.24 -7.26
N ASP A 5 26.46 22.31 -8.15
CA ASP A 5 26.40 22.54 -9.59
C ASP A 5 24.93 22.63 -10.01
N SER A 6 24.51 23.82 -10.43
CA SER A 6 23.15 24.16 -10.82
C SER A 6 22.69 23.53 -12.13
N SER A 7 23.59 22.87 -12.87
CA SER A 7 23.24 22.10 -14.08
C SER A 7 22.72 20.69 -13.76
N ASN A 8 23.00 20.18 -12.55
CA ASN A 8 22.46 18.90 -12.13
C ASN A 8 20.97 19.01 -11.78
N PRO A 9 20.19 17.95 -12.03
CA PRO A 9 18.80 17.90 -11.59
C PRO A 9 18.72 18.04 -10.06
N SER A 10 17.82 18.91 -9.60
CA SER A 10 17.51 19.09 -8.19
C SER A 10 17.06 17.76 -7.57
N LYS A 11 17.72 17.35 -6.49
CA LYS A 11 17.31 16.19 -5.69
C LYS A 11 16.67 16.68 -4.40
N TYR A 12 15.47 16.19 -4.10
CA TYR A 12 14.74 16.50 -2.88
C TYR A 12 14.25 15.20 -2.24
N ILE A 13 14.22 15.17 -0.91
CA ILE A 13 13.57 14.10 -0.15
C ILE A 13 12.18 14.61 0.20
N MET A 14 11.14 13.88 -0.21
CA MET A 14 9.77 14.21 0.17
C MET A 14 9.54 13.85 1.64
N TYR A 15 9.02 14.81 2.41
CA TYR A 15 8.63 14.60 3.80
C TYR A 15 7.11 14.71 3.89
N TYR A 16 6.44 13.56 3.91
CA TYR A 16 5.00 13.48 4.14
C TYR A 16 4.76 13.07 5.59
N ASP A 17 3.89 13.81 6.28
CA ASP A 17 3.43 13.48 7.62
C ASP A 17 1.91 13.54 7.67
N ALA A 18 1.31 12.54 8.30
CA ALA A 18 -0.13 12.47 8.50
C ALA A 18 -0.45 12.90 9.93
N ASN A 19 -1.03 14.09 10.07
CA ASN A 19 -1.46 14.61 11.36
C ASN A 19 -2.48 13.65 12.00
N TYR A 20 -2.16 13.12 13.18
CA TYR A 20 -3.01 12.19 13.94
C TYR A 20 -3.39 10.90 13.18
N LEU A 21 -2.44 10.29 12.45
CA LEU A 21 -2.68 9.06 11.68
C LEU A 21 -3.47 7.99 12.45
N TYR A 22 -3.06 7.66 13.68
CA TYR A 22 -3.79 6.67 14.49
C TYR A 22 -5.19 7.12 14.89
N GLY A 23 -5.37 8.41 15.23
CA GLY A 23 -6.69 8.94 15.58
C GLY A 23 -7.63 8.93 14.37
N TRP A 24 -7.10 9.25 13.19
CA TRP A 24 -7.84 9.16 11.94
C TRP A 24 -8.21 7.70 11.63
N ALA A 25 -7.28 6.76 11.73
CA ALA A 25 -7.53 5.34 11.52
C ALA A 25 -8.55 4.77 12.52
N MET A 26 -8.45 5.12 13.80
CA MET A 26 -9.41 4.72 14.84
C MET A 26 -10.79 5.39 14.70
N SER A 27 -10.91 6.44 13.88
CA SER A 27 -12.20 7.07 13.57
C SER A 27 -12.92 6.44 12.38
N ARG A 28 -12.28 5.49 11.67
CA ARG A 28 -12.90 4.71 10.59
C ARG A 28 -13.68 3.53 11.17
N ALA A 29 -14.57 2.92 10.39
CA ALA A 29 -15.16 1.63 10.73
C ALA A 29 -14.07 0.56 10.96
N LEU A 30 -14.10 -0.11 12.11
CA LEU A 30 -13.15 -1.16 12.49
C LEU A 30 -13.90 -2.45 12.83
N PRO A 31 -13.42 -3.63 12.40
CA PRO A 31 -14.03 -4.90 12.76
C PRO A 31 -13.84 -5.17 14.25
N LEU A 32 -14.93 -5.48 14.96
CA LEU A 32 -14.92 -5.71 16.41
C LEU A 32 -15.08 -7.19 16.76
N GLU A 33 -15.94 -7.92 16.03
CA GLU A 33 -16.34 -9.28 16.35
C GLU A 33 -16.86 -10.04 15.12
N ASN A 34 -17.26 -11.30 15.30
CA ASN A 34 -17.89 -12.16 14.28
C ASN A 34 -16.99 -12.47 13.07
N PHE A 35 -15.68 -12.60 13.29
CA PHE A 35 -14.75 -13.05 12.26
C PHE A 35 -15.07 -14.47 11.80
N GLN A 36 -15.32 -14.63 10.51
CA GLN A 36 -15.60 -15.91 9.88
C GLN A 36 -14.88 -16.01 8.54
N TRP A 37 -14.56 -17.24 8.14
CA TRP A 37 -14.06 -17.54 6.81
C TRP A 37 -15.24 -17.66 5.84
N GLU A 38 -15.11 -17.01 4.68
CA GLU A 38 -16.07 -17.10 3.58
C GLU A 38 -15.53 -17.97 2.45
N SER A 39 -16.42 -18.47 1.60
CA SER A 39 -16.04 -19.24 0.41
C SER A 39 -15.41 -18.31 -0.62
N PRO A 40 -14.15 -18.53 -1.05
CA PRO A 40 -13.47 -17.65 -2.02
C PRO A 40 -14.23 -17.52 -3.34
N GLU A 41 -14.98 -18.56 -3.74
CA GLU A 41 -15.74 -18.61 -4.99
C GLU A 41 -16.90 -17.61 -5.06
N LEU A 42 -17.25 -16.99 -3.92
CA LEU A 42 -18.26 -15.94 -3.84
C LEU A 42 -17.71 -14.55 -4.21
N TRP A 43 -16.39 -14.41 -4.33
CA TRP A 43 -15.72 -13.12 -4.49
C TRP A 43 -14.96 -13.04 -5.81
N ASP A 44 -15.14 -11.92 -6.48
CA ASP A 44 -14.39 -11.51 -7.66
C ASP A 44 -14.00 -10.03 -7.51
N GLU A 45 -13.12 -9.54 -8.39
CA GLU A 45 -12.63 -8.16 -8.34
C GLU A 45 -13.79 -7.13 -8.36
N GLU A 46 -14.80 -7.35 -9.20
CA GLU A 46 -15.94 -6.43 -9.34
C GLU A 46 -16.71 -6.32 -8.03
N ARG A 47 -17.01 -7.44 -7.37
CA ARG A 47 -17.70 -7.46 -6.08
C ARG A 47 -16.87 -6.80 -4.99
N ILE A 48 -15.57 -7.08 -4.95
CA ILE A 48 -14.66 -6.47 -3.96
C ILE A 48 -14.66 -4.96 -4.11
N MET A 49 -14.58 -4.45 -5.34
CA MET A 49 -14.56 -3.01 -5.63
C MET A 49 -15.88 -2.29 -5.36
N GLN A 50 -16.98 -3.03 -5.18
CA GLN A 50 -18.30 -2.47 -4.84
C GLN A 50 -18.56 -2.41 -3.32
N ILE A 51 -17.66 -2.96 -2.49
CA ILE A 51 -17.80 -2.91 -1.03
C ILE A 51 -17.66 -1.45 -0.56
N PRO A 52 -18.61 -0.94 0.25
CA PRO A 52 -18.50 0.41 0.80
C PRO A 52 -17.43 0.49 1.89
N ASP A 53 -16.61 1.55 1.87
CA ASP A 53 -15.54 1.80 2.85
C ASP A 53 -16.04 1.85 4.31
N GLU A 54 -17.25 2.38 4.53
CA GLU A 54 -17.86 2.55 5.86
C GLU A 54 -19.08 1.62 6.03
N GLY A 55 -18.97 0.38 5.52
CA GLY A 55 -20.00 -0.64 5.66
C GLY A 55 -20.13 -1.20 7.09
N GLU A 56 -21.28 -1.80 7.40
CA GLU A 56 -21.51 -2.48 8.69
C GLU A 56 -20.66 -3.76 8.83
N THR A 57 -20.37 -4.43 7.71
CA THR A 57 -19.52 -5.61 7.65
C THR A 57 -18.21 -5.28 6.93
N GLY A 58 -17.08 -5.55 7.58
CA GLY A 58 -15.75 -5.43 6.99
C GLY A 58 -15.24 -6.77 6.44
N PHE A 59 -14.33 -6.69 5.47
CA PHE A 59 -13.75 -7.86 4.81
C PHE A 59 -12.22 -7.76 4.79
N ILE A 60 -11.54 -8.89 4.94
CA ILE A 60 -10.09 -9.02 4.80
C ILE A 60 -9.85 -10.05 3.70
N PHE A 61 -9.06 -9.68 2.69
CA PHE A 61 -8.76 -10.53 1.56
C PHE A 61 -7.26 -10.87 1.53
N GLU A 62 -6.96 -12.15 1.32
CA GLU A 62 -5.64 -12.63 0.93
C GLU A 62 -5.68 -12.84 -0.58
N VAL A 63 -4.90 -12.05 -1.33
CA VAL A 63 -4.91 -12.03 -2.79
C VAL A 63 -3.51 -11.96 -3.36
N ASP A 64 -3.33 -12.50 -4.55
CA ASP A 64 -2.17 -12.23 -5.38
C ASP A 64 -2.37 -10.89 -6.11
N LEU A 65 -1.35 -10.04 -6.11
CA LEU A 65 -1.37 -8.74 -6.77
C LEU A 65 -0.41 -8.70 -7.94
N GLU A 66 -0.89 -8.24 -9.10
CA GLU A 66 -0.02 -7.83 -10.19
C GLU A 66 0.45 -6.38 -9.96
N TYR A 67 1.75 -6.11 -10.18
CA TYR A 67 2.34 -4.78 -10.00
C TYR A 67 2.98 -4.29 -11.32
N PRO A 68 2.18 -3.70 -12.23
CA PRO A 68 2.61 -3.34 -13.58
C PRO A 68 3.81 -2.38 -13.58
N LYS A 69 4.72 -2.51 -14.54
CA LYS A 69 5.94 -1.69 -14.60
C LYS A 69 5.65 -0.21 -14.80
N GLU A 70 4.53 0.09 -15.44
CA GLU A 70 4.10 1.43 -15.81
C GLU A 70 3.82 2.31 -14.59
N ILE A 71 3.51 1.72 -13.43
CA ILE A 71 3.21 2.45 -12.19
C ILE A 71 4.41 2.54 -11.23
N HIS A 72 5.54 1.88 -11.55
CA HIS A 72 6.70 1.81 -10.64
C HIS A 72 7.31 3.18 -10.36
N ASP A 73 7.47 4.01 -11.40
CA ASP A 73 8.04 5.36 -11.25
C ASP A 73 7.15 6.26 -10.38
N ILE A 74 5.82 6.13 -10.52
CA ILE A 74 4.83 6.92 -9.78
C ILE A 74 4.78 6.48 -8.31
N HIS A 75 4.92 5.18 -8.06
CA HIS A 75 4.87 4.60 -6.72
C HIS A 75 6.23 4.50 -6.03
N ASN A 76 7.31 4.99 -6.64
CA ASN A 76 8.69 4.87 -6.15
C ASN A 76 8.85 5.37 -4.69
N CYS A 77 8.09 6.39 -4.30
CA CYS A 77 8.17 6.97 -2.95
C CYS A 77 7.29 6.26 -1.92
N LEU A 78 6.16 5.67 -2.35
CA LEU A 78 5.17 5.01 -1.50
C LEU A 78 4.66 3.75 -2.22
N PRO A 79 5.46 2.66 -2.25
CA PRO A 79 5.04 1.42 -2.87
C PRO A 79 3.84 0.82 -2.11
N VAL A 80 2.88 0.31 -2.87
CA VAL A 80 1.70 -0.36 -2.32
C VAL A 80 2.06 -1.81 -2.00
N ALA A 81 1.51 -2.34 -0.90
CA ALA A 81 1.69 -3.74 -0.48
C ALA A 81 3.17 -4.20 -0.39
N ALA A 82 4.06 -3.31 0.07
CA ALA A 82 5.48 -3.63 0.21
C ALA A 82 5.71 -4.77 1.21
N GLU A 83 6.38 -5.84 0.76
CA GLU A 83 6.76 -6.97 1.60
C GLU A 83 8.15 -6.77 2.20
N LYS A 84 8.33 -7.20 3.45
CA LYS A 84 9.65 -7.28 4.07
C LYS A 84 10.42 -8.49 3.55
N LEU A 85 11.25 -8.26 2.53
CA LEU A 85 12.17 -9.28 2.03
C LEU A 85 13.46 -9.34 2.89
N LYS A 86 13.87 -10.55 3.27
CA LYS A 86 15.24 -10.76 3.77
C LYS A 86 16.18 -10.78 2.57
N THR A 87 17.19 -9.91 2.58
CA THR A 87 18.20 -9.89 1.53
C THR A 87 19.09 -11.13 1.64
N ASP A 88 18.90 -12.10 0.75
CA ASP A 88 19.93 -13.10 0.46
C ASP A 88 20.86 -12.51 -0.60
N LYS A 89 22.16 -12.46 -0.33
CA LYS A 89 23.17 -11.89 -1.22
C LYS A 89 23.31 -12.67 -2.54
N SER A 90 22.70 -13.85 -2.63
CA SER A 90 22.67 -14.69 -3.82
C SER A 90 21.62 -14.27 -4.86
N ILE A 91 20.65 -13.43 -4.49
CA ILE A 91 19.55 -13.03 -5.38
C ILE A 91 19.91 -11.68 -6.04
N PRO A 92 20.19 -11.64 -7.35
CA PRO A 92 20.45 -10.38 -8.02
C PRO A 92 19.18 -9.51 -8.02
N PHE A 93 19.35 -8.23 -7.70
CA PHE A 93 18.33 -7.22 -7.95
C PHE A 93 18.13 -7.13 -9.48
N ASN A 94 16.94 -7.49 -9.95
CA ASN A 94 16.53 -7.36 -11.35
C ASN A 94 16.24 -5.90 -11.70
#